data_AF-A0A6A3INS1-F1
#
_entry.id   AF-A0A6A3INS1-F1
#
_cell.length_a   1.000
_cell.length_b   1.000
_cell.length_c   1.000
_cell.angle_alpha   90.00
_cell.angle_beta   90.00
_cell.angle_gamma   90.00
#
_symmetry.space_group_name_H-M   'P 1'
#
loop_
_entity.id
_entity.type
_entity.pdbx_description
1 polymer ?
#
loop_
_entity_poly.entity_id
_entity_poly.type
_entity_poly.pdbx_seq_one_letter_code
_entity_poly.pdbx_strand_id
1 'polypeptide(L)'
;GGVEFSVAVSGSQVKWIEGLKFWANPGDSNANAMRAENVVTTYSNLVKSNPTTTDGGVMKPLPTVESLTANNPPCYKNSKICAKAKFGCKRSYCSQICEVCTSATMGCVKAIFY
;
A
#
# COMPACT_ATOMS: atom_id res chain seq x y z
N GLY A 1 -23.37 8.64 17.99
CA GLY A 1 -22.06 8.41 17.36
C GLY A 1 -21.14 9.54 17.75
N GLY A 2 -19.86 9.25 18.00
CA GLY A 2 -18.83 10.27 18.24
C GLY A 2 -18.16 10.72 16.94
N VAL A 3 -17.16 11.60 17.04
CA VAL A 3 -16.38 12.02 15.88
C VAL A 3 -15.50 10.86 15.39
N GLU A 4 -15.64 10.49 14.12
CA GLU A 4 -14.85 9.41 13.53
C GLU A 4 -13.41 9.86 13.27
N PHE A 5 -13.25 11.04 12.66
CA PHE A 5 -11.95 11.59 12.27
C PHE A 5 -12.02 13.12 12.14
N SER A 6 -11.15 13.84 12.84
CA SER A 6 -11.01 15.28 12.75
C SER A 6 -9.53 15.69 12.77
N VAL A 7 -9.16 16.56 11.82
CA VAL A 7 -7.78 17.03 11.62
C VAL A 7 -7.76 18.50 11.23
N ALA A 8 -6.66 19.18 11.58
CA ALA A 8 -6.27 20.44 10.97
C ALA A 8 -5.15 20.17 9.95
N VAL A 9 -5.24 20.82 8.78
CA VAL A 9 -4.25 20.71 7.70
C VAL A 9 -3.59 22.07 7.49
N SER A 10 -2.26 22.09 7.45
CA SER A 10 -1.47 23.29 7.14
C SER A 10 -0.28 22.91 6.28
N GLY A 11 -0.33 23.26 4.99
CA GLY A 11 0.66 22.78 4.01
C GLY A 11 0.68 21.24 3.96
N SER A 12 1.85 20.65 4.20
CA SER A 12 2.03 19.19 4.29
C SER A 12 1.80 18.60 5.69
N GLN A 13 1.53 19.44 6.69
CA GLN A 13 1.33 18.97 8.07
C GLN A 13 -0.14 18.64 8.31
N VAL A 14 -0.39 17.46 8.88
CA VAL A 14 -1.72 17.01 9.31
C VAL A 14 -1.69 16.81 10.82
N LYS A 15 -2.38 17.68 11.55
CA LYS A 15 -2.52 17.60 13.01
C LYS A 15 -3.83 16.92 13.35
N TRP A 16 -3.75 15.82 14.09
CA TRP A 16 -4.92 15.14 14.64
C TRP A 16 -5.56 15.98 15.75
N ILE A 17 -6.88 16.17 15.68
CA ILE A 17 -7.66 16.90 16.68
C ILE A 17 -8.38 15.90 17.58
N GLU A 18 -9.21 15.05 16.99
CA GLU A 18 -9.97 14.01 17.68
C GLU A 18 -10.41 12.92 16.69
N GLY A 19 -10.86 11.79 17.20
CA GLY A 19 -11.37 10.68 16.39
C GLY A 19 -11.14 9.33 17.02
N LEU A 20 -11.37 8.27 16.23
CA LEU A 20 -11.03 6.91 16.63
C LEU A 20 -9.52 6.75 16.77
N LYS A 21 -9.07 5.96 17.76
CA LYS A 21 -7.65 5.62 17.95
C LYS A 21 -7.01 5.00 16.70
N PHE A 22 -7.81 4.32 15.87
CA PHE A 22 -7.38 3.81 14.58
C PHE A 22 -6.75 4.90 13.71
N TRP A 23 -7.28 6.13 13.74
CA TRP A 23 -6.82 7.25 12.92
C TRP A 23 -5.72 8.12 13.55
N ALA A 24 -5.17 7.72 14.70
CA ALA A 24 -4.07 8.45 15.32
C ALA A 24 -2.87 8.59 14.33
N ASN A 25 -2.19 9.73 14.40
CA ASN A 25 -1.07 10.09 13.53
C ASN A 25 -1.41 10.03 12.01
N PRO A 26 -2.42 10.76 11.54
CA PRO A 26 -2.89 10.67 10.14
C PRO A 26 -1.87 11.16 9.11
N GLY A 27 -0.96 12.06 9.49
CA GLY A 27 0.14 12.53 8.63
C GLY A 27 1.37 11.63 8.61
N ASP A 28 1.44 10.59 9.44
CA ASP A 28 2.60 9.69 9.52
C ASP A 28 2.47 8.55 8.50
N SER A 29 3.43 8.46 7.56
CA SER A 29 3.40 7.47 6.50
C SER A 29 3.52 6.03 7.00
N ASN A 30 4.27 5.79 8.09
CA ASN A 30 4.43 4.46 8.67
C ASN A 30 3.14 4.03 9.40
N ALA A 31 2.50 4.96 10.12
CA ALA A 31 1.20 4.72 10.72
C ALA A 31 0.14 4.38 9.66
N ASN A 32 0.15 5.10 8.53
CA ASN A 32 -0.73 4.82 7.40
C ASN A 32 -0.42 3.46 6.74
N ALA A 33 0.85 3.11 6.56
CA ALA A 33 1.25 1.80 6.02
C ALA A 33 0.78 0.65 6.92
N MET A 34 0.99 0.74 8.24
CA MET A 34 0.51 -0.26 9.20
C MET A 34 -1.02 -0.37 9.21
N ARG A 35 -1.74 0.75 9.07
CA ARG A 35 -3.21 0.70 8.94
C ARG A 35 -3.65 -0.08 7.71
N ALA A 36 -3.01 0.14 6.57
CA ALA A 36 -3.32 -0.60 5.34
C ALA A 36 -3.08 -2.10 5.52
N GLU A 37 -1.94 -2.49 6.09
CA GLU A 37 -1.61 -3.89 6.40
C GLU A 37 -2.63 -4.53 7.35
N ASN A 38 -3.05 -3.81 8.40
CA ASN A 38 -4.04 -4.29 9.35
C ASN A 38 -5.41 -4.53 8.70
N VAL A 39 -5.85 -3.64 7.81
CA VAL A 39 -7.11 -3.80 7.07
C VAL A 39 -7.04 -5.01 6.15
N VAL A 40 -5.96 -5.14 5.36
CA VAL A 40 -5.77 -6.27 4.43
C VAL A 40 -5.68 -7.60 5.19
N THR A 41 -4.96 -7.64 6.30
CA THR A 41 -4.85 -8.82 7.16
C THR A 41 -6.18 -9.21 7.78
N THR A 42 -6.92 -8.23 8.30
CA THR A 42 -8.25 -8.46 8.88
C THR A 42 -9.22 -9.01 7.84
N TYR A 43 -9.25 -8.42 6.64
CA TYR A 43 -10.04 -8.93 5.53
C TYR A 43 -9.67 -10.38 5.17
N SER A 44 -8.36 -10.65 5.03
CA SER A 44 -7.87 -11.98 4.68
C SER A 44 -8.27 -13.03 5.72
N ASN A 45 -8.18 -12.69 7.01
CA ASN A 45 -8.63 -13.55 8.11
C ASN A 45 -10.15 -13.78 8.06
N LEU A 46 -10.93 -12.71 7.84
CA LEU A 46 -12.39 -12.79 7.74
C LEU A 46 -12.83 -13.70 6.58
N VAL A 47 -12.28 -13.50 5.38
CA VAL A 47 -12.62 -14.34 4.22
C VAL A 47 -12.24 -15.80 4.45
N LYS A 48 -11.13 -16.06 5.15
CA LYS A 48 -10.71 -17.42 5.50
C LYS A 48 -11.65 -18.09 6.51
N SER A 49 -12.19 -17.34 7.47
CA SER A 49 -13.04 -17.89 8.53
C SER A 49 -14.53 -17.91 8.19
N ASN A 50 -15.04 -16.88 7.52
CA ASN A 50 -16.44 -16.72 7.15
C ASN A 50 -16.56 -15.77 5.94
N PRO A 51 -16.57 -16.31 4.71
CA PRO A 51 -16.63 -15.48 3.51
C PRO A 51 -18.06 -15.02 3.17
N THR A 52 -19.09 -15.60 3.79
CA THR A 52 -20.49 -15.33 3.43
C THR A 52 -20.96 -13.98 3.97
N THR A 53 -21.54 -13.16 3.10
CA THR A 53 -22.13 -11.86 3.47
C THR A 53 -23.59 -12.01 3.88
N THR A 54 -24.14 -11.02 4.58
CA THR A 54 -25.51 -11.07 5.14
C THR A 54 -26.60 -11.10 4.07
N ASP A 55 -26.29 -10.68 2.84
CA ASP A 55 -27.16 -10.74 1.67
C ASP A 55 -26.98 -12.04 0.84
N GLY A 56 -26.20 -13.01 1.33
CA GLY A 56 -25.98 -14.30 0.66
C GLY A 56 -24.84 -14.29 -0.36
N GLY A 57 -24.10 -13.19 -0.51
CA GLY A 57 -22.88 -13.13 -1.31
C GLY A 57 -21.69 -13.85 -0.67
N VAL A 58 -20.58 -13.95 -1.42
CA VAL A 58 -19.34 -14.60 -0.99
C VAL A 58 -18.15 -13.70 -1.30
N MET A 59 -17.45 -13.25 -0.26
CA MET A 59 -16.21 -12.50 -0.39
C MET A 59 -15.07 -13.37 -0.94
N LYS A 60 -14.21 -12.77 -1.76
CA LYS A 60 -13.10 -13.46 -2.44
C LYS A 60 -11.78 -13.07 -1.80
N PRO A 61 -10.81 -14.00 -1.66
CA PRO A 61 -9.48 -13.65 -1.18
C PRO A 61 -8.82 -12.56 -2.04
N LEU A 62 -8.10 -11.64 -1.41
CA LEU A 62 -7.25 -10.69 -2.13
C LEU A 62 -6.01 -11.42 -2.69
N PRO A 63 -5.48 -10.99 -3.84
CA PRO A 63 -4.19 -11.47 -4.34
C PRO A 63 -3.06 -11.19 -3.34
N THR A 64 -2.04 -12.05 -3.31
CA THR A 64 -0.83 -11.81 -2.52
C THR A 64 0.03 -10.72 -3.16
N VAL A 65 0.85 -10.04 -2.36
CA VAL A 65 1.83 -9.05 -2.86
C VAL A 65 2.76 -9.67 -3.90
N GLU A 66 3.16 -10.93 -3.71
CA GLU A 66 4.01 -11.66 -4.65
C GLU A 66 3.28 -11.92 -5.99
N SER A 67 2.02 -12.37 -5.94
CA SER A 67 1.20 -12.55 -7.14
C SER A 67 0.97 -11.23 -7.88
N LEU A 68 0.71 -10.14 -7.16
CA LEU A 68 0.60 -8.82 -7.74
C LEU A 68 1.93 -8.38 -8.38
N THR A 69 3.06 -8.61 -7.72
CA THR A 69 4.38 -8.25 -8.24
C THR A 69 4.70 -8.99 -9.52
N ALA A 70 4.39 -10.30 -9.59
CA ALA A 70 4.61 -11.12 -10.77
C ALA A 70 3.73 -10.72 -11.96
N ASN A 71 2.48 -10.32 -11.70
CA ASN A 71 1.53 -9.91 -12.74
C ASN A 71 1.76 -8.47 -13.23
N ASN A 72 2.44 -7.63 -12.44
CA ASN A 72 2.71 -6.25 -12.81
C ASN A 72 3.95 -6.15 -13.72
N PRO A 73 3.92 -5.31 -14.77
CA PRO A 73 5.12 -5.06 -15.56
C PRO A 73 6.22 -4.41 -14.70
N PRO A 74 7.51 -4.65 -15.03
CA PRO A 74 8.62 -3.97 -14.39
C PRO A 74 8.45 -2.45 -14.41
N CYS A 75 8.79 -1.78 -13.30
CA CYS A 75 8.55 -0.34 -13.11
C CYS A 75 9.20 0.56 -14.18
N TYR A 76 10.30 0.13 -14.79
CA TYR A 76 10.92 0.90 -15.87
C TYR A 76 10.09 0.91 -17.16
N LYS A 77 9.12 0.01 -17.34
CA LYS A 77 8.24 -0.02 -18.51
C LYS A 77 7.12 1.03 -18.47
N ASN A 78 6.74 1.48 -17.27
CA ASN A 78 5.62 2.42 -17.08
C ASN A 78 6.04 3.74 -16.41
N SER A 79 7.26 3.86 -15.89
CA SER A 79 7.77 5.09 -15.25
C SER A 79 9.08 5.54 -15.88
N LYS A 80 9.07 6.76 -16.44
CA LYS A 80 10.28 7.40 -17.01
C LYS A 80 11.37 7.62 -15.97
N ILE A 81 10.98 7.89 -14.72
CA ILE A 81 11.93 8.05 -13.60
C ILE A 81 12.62 6.71 -13.34
N CYS A 82 11.85 5.62 -13.30
CA CYS A 82 12.39 4.27 -13.11
C CYS A 82 13.23 3.79 -14.29
N ALA A 83 12.87 4.18 -15.51
CA ALA A 83 13.65 3.88 -16.71
C ALA A 83 15.06 4.50 -16.68
N LYS A 84 15.24 5.61 -15.95
CA LYS A 84 16.51 6.33 -15.82
C LYS A 84 17.21 6.12 -14.48
N ALA A 85 16.62 5.34 -13.57
CA ALA A 85 17.13 5.18 -12.22
C ALA A 85 18.44 4.39 -12.22
N LYS A 86 19.51 4.97 -11.66
CA LYS A 86 20.85 4.36 -11.58
C LYS A 86 20.84 2.95 -10.98
N PHE A 87 20.01 2.73 -9.97
CA PHE A 87 19.85 1.45 -9.29
C PHE A 87 18.54 0.74 -9.63
N GLY A 88 17.76 1.30 -10.56
CA GLY A 88 16.45 0.77 -10.93
C GLY A 88 15.35 1.17 -9.93
N CYS A 89 14.21 0.50 -10.06
CA CYS A 89 13.07 0.65 -9.17
C CYS A 89 12.58 -0.71 -8.68
N LYS A 90 11.87 -0.69 -7.56
CA LYS A 90 11.14 -1.84 -7.00
C LYS A 90 9.66 -1.51 -6.82
N ARG A 91 8.81 -2.53 -6.75
CA ARG A 91 7.42 -2.39 -6.29
C ARG A 91 7.39 -2.42 -4.76
N SER A 92 6.53 -1.63 -4.12
CA SER A 92 6.42 -1.58 -2.66
C SER A 92 4.97 -1.49 -2.20
N TYR A 93 4.71 -2.02 -1.00
CA TYR A 93 3.40 -2.12 -0.32
C TYR A 93 2.33 -2.93 -1.09
N CYS A 94 1.16 -3.12 -0.47
CA CYS A 94 -0.02 -3.70 -1.12
C CYS A 94 -0.46 -2.92 -2.37
N SER A 95 -0.15 -1.61 -2.44
CA SER A 95 -0.47 -0.74 -3.56
C SER A 95 0.45 -0.91 -4.78
N GLN A 96 1.54 -1.68 -4.65
CA GLN A 96 2.46 -1.97 -5.74
C GLN A 96 3.05 -0.69 -6.37
N ILE A 97 3.36 0.31 -5.56
CA ILE A 97 3.95 1.57 -6.03
C ILE A 97 5.38 1.33 -6.50
N CYS A 98 5.76 1.94 -7.62
CA CYS A 98 7.13 1.93 -8.12
C CYS A 98 7.99 2.94 -7.37
N GLU A 99 8.96 2.46 -6.61
CA GLU A 99 9.89 3.27 -5.83
C GLU A 99 11.29 3.22 -6.42
N VAL A 100 11.94 4.38 -6.51
CA VAL A 100 13.33 4.50 -6.96
C VAL A 100 14.26 3.93 -5.90
N CYS A 101 15.15 3.03 -6.31
CA CYS A 101 16.14 2.47 -5.42
C CYS A 101 17.34 3.40 -5.24
N THR A 102 17.82 3.51 -4.01
CA THR A 102 19.03 4.28 -3.65
C THR A 102 20.31 3.44 -3.71
N SER A 103 20.20 2.11 -3.82
CA SER A 103 21.30 1.17 -3.98
C SER A 103 20.86 -0.09 -4.74
N ALA A 104 21.81 -0.91 -5.21
CA ALA A 104 21.53 -2.14 -5.96
C ALA A 104 21.20 -3.31 -5.01
N THR A 105 20.01 -3.30 -4.42
CA THR A 105 19.51 -4.35 -3.52
C THR A 105 18.52 -5.29 -4.21
N MET A 106 18.16 -6.38 -3.53
CA MET A 106 17.14 -7.32 -4.00
C MET A 106 15.82 -6.59 -4.36
N GLY A 107 15.22 -6.98 -5.49
CA GLY A 107 13.98 -6.38 -6.00
C GLY A 107 14.15 -5.06 -6.77
N CYS A 108 15.34 -4.44 -6.76
CA CYS A 108 15.62 -3.25 -7.55
C CYS A 108 16.00 -3.61 -8.98
N VAL A 109 15.09 -3.38 -9.92
CA VAL A 109 15.25 -3.76 -11.32
C VAL A 109 15.58 -2.54 -12.17
N LYS A 110 16.75 -2.55 -12.81
CA LYS A 110 17.17 -1.52 -13.77
C LYS A 110 16.49 -1.73 -15.12
N ALA A 111 16.33 -0.63 -15.86
CA ALA A 111 15.97 -0.74 -17.27
C ALA A 111 17.05 -1.51 -18.03
N ILE A 112 16.60 -2.52 -18.78
CA ILE A 112 17.43 -3.21 -19.76
C ILE A 112 16.91 -2.73 -21.11
N PHE A 113 17.68 -1.85 -21.74
CA PHE A 113 17.46 -1.47 -23.12
C PHE A 113 18.26 -2.45 -23.96
N TYR A 114 17.57 -3.28 -24.75
CA TYR A 114 18.18 -4.11 -25.79
C TYR A 114 18.56 -3.24 -26.98
#